data_AF-A0A7J8HJV5-F1
#
_entry.id   AF-A0A7J8HJV5-F1
#
_cell.length_a   1.000
_cell.length_b   1.000
_cell.length_c   1.000
_cell.angle_alpha   90.00
_cell.angle_beta   90.00
_cell.angle_gamma   90.00
#
_symmetry.space_group_name_H-M   'P 1'
#
loop_
_entity.id
_entity.type
_entity.pdbx_description
1 polymer ?
#
loop_
_entity_poly.entity_id
_entity_poly.type
_entity_poly.pdbx_seq_one_letter_code
_entity_poly.pdbx_strand_id
1 'polypeptide(L)'
;MGSVLGIGSQPTLCKSPACSKYHERVRTQGEQLQQLQAELDKLHKEVSSVRTANSERVAKLVFQRLNEDFVRKPDYALSSVGASIDLEKTSRDYEDANSAYFWNHFSFWNYARPPTVILEPDVFPGNCWAFEGDQGQVVIRLPGRVQLTDITLQHPPPSVAHSGGAKSAPRSFQVYGLQVDDETEVFLGKFTFDVEKSEIQTFHLQNDPPTAFPKVKIQILSNWGHPHFTCLYRVRAHGMRSSEEAGDSATGGPN
;
A
#
# COMPACT_ATOMS: atom_id res chain seq x y z
N MET A 1 30.54 64.00 -18.70
CA MET A 1 31.18 63.31 -19.84
C MET A 1 30.30 62.12 -20.18
N GLY A 2 29.60 61.99 -21.31
CA GLY A 2 29.62 62.74 -22.55
C GLY A 2 28.24 62.84 -23.20
N SER A 3 28.13 63.81 -24.10
CA SER A 3 26.93 64.22 -24.84
C SER A 3 26.33 63.11 -25.72
N VAL A 4 24.99 63.06 -25.78
CA VAL A 4 24.28 62.55 -26.95
C VAL A 4 23.46 63.70 -27.51
N LEU A 5 23.87 64.17 -28.69
CA LEU A 5 23.25 65.25 -29.44
C LEU A 5 21.79 64.91 -29.75
N GLY A 6 20.92 65.89 -29.54
CA GLY A 6 19.56 65.87 -30.07
C GLY A 6 19.59 65.85 -31.59
N ILE A 7 18.89 64.88 -32.16
CA ILE A 7 18.41 64.94 -33.54
C ILE A 7 16.91 64.62 -33.47
N GLY A 8 16.12 65.68 -33.29
CA GLY A 8 14.70 65.63 -33.58
C GLY A 8 14.50 65.56 -35.09
N SER A 9 14.55 64.36 -35.66
CA SER A 9 14.12 64.13 -37.03
C SER A 9 12.59 64.11 -37.06
N GLN A 10 11.97 65.22 -37.49
CA GLN A 10 10.58 65.23 -37.93
C GLN A 10 10.38 64.13 -38.99
N PRO A 11 9.30 63.33 -38.93
CA PRO A 11 9.04 62.32 -39.94
C PRO A 11 8.83 63.02 -41.29
N THR A 12 9.73 62.78 -42.24
CA THR A 12 9.58 63.26 -43.61
C THR A 12 8.27 62.70 -44.17
N LEU A 13 7.32 63.59 -44.48
CA LEU A 13 6.03 63.24 -45.05
C LEU A 13 6.25 62.50 -46.39
N CYS A 14 5.87 61.21 -46.48
CA CYS A 14 5.92 60.42 -47.73
C CYS A 14 5.12 61.14 -48.83
N LYS A 15 5.79 61.69 -49.86
CA LYS A 15 5.14 62.42 -50.97
C LYS A 15 4.89 61.58 -52.22
N SER A 16 5.44 60.36 -52.32
CA SER A 16 5.21 59.47 -53.48
C SER A 16 4.14 58.40 -53.19
N PRO A 17 3.29 58.04 -54.18
CA PRO A 17 2.28 56.99 -54.03
C PRO A 17 2.86 55.62 -53.61
N ALA A 18 4.09 55.33 -54.03
CA ALA A 18 4.80 54.10 -53.68
C ALA A 18 5.25 54.09 -52.20
N CYS A 19 5.69 55.22 -51.66
CA CYS A 19 6.08 55.38 -50.24
C CYS A 19 4.88 55.19 -49.31
N SER A 20 3.73 55.75 -49.67
CA SER A 20 2.48 55.61 -48.92
C SER A 20 2.01 54.14 -48.85
N LYS A 21 1.96 53.46 -50.00
CA LYS A 21 1.61 52.02 -50.07
C LYS A 21 2.58 51.12 -49.30
N TYR A 22 3.86 51.48 -49.23
CA TYR A 22 4.86 50.75 -48.45
C TYR A 22 4.62 50.93 -46.95
N HIS A 23 4.43 52.16 -46.48
CA HIS A 23 4.13 52.43 -45.06
C HIS A 23 2.85 51.76 -44.59
N GLU A 24 1.81 51.72 -45.43
CA GLU A 24 0.55 51.03 -45.13
C GLU A 24 0.74 49.51 -45.01
N ARG A 25 1.58 48.92 -45.86
CA ARG A 25 1.94 47.49 -45.79
C ARG A 25 2.75 47.14 -44.54
N VAL A 26 3.72 47.98 -44.19
CA VAL A 26 4.51 47.81 -42.96
C VAL A 26 3.62 47.96 -41.72
N ARG A 27 2.69 48.91 -41.72
CA ARG A 27 1.73 49.10 -40.63
C ARG A 27 0.82 47.87 -40.46
N THR A 28 0.21 47.40 -41.55
CA THR A 28 -0.69 46.24 -41.51
C THR A 28 0.03 44.96 -41.11
N GLN A 29 1.26 44.73 -41.58
CA GLN A 29 2.10 43.62 -41.11
C GLN A 29 2.48 43.75 -39.63
N GLY A 30 2.74 44.97 -39.15
CA GLY A 30 2.98 45.24 -37.73
C GLY A 30 1.77 44.92 -36.86
N GLU A 31 0.57 45.30 -37.30
CA GLU A 31 -0.70 44.98 -36.63
C GLU A 31 -0.95 43.45 -36.61
N GLN A 32 -0.68 42.74 -37.71
CA GLN A 32 -0.77 41.28 -37.77
C GLN A 32 0.22 40.58 -36.83
N LEU A 33 1.47 41.06 -36.75
CA LEU A 33 2.47 40.51 -35.83
C LEU A 33 2.08 40.73 -34.36
N GLN A 34 1.52 41.90 -34.04
CA GLN A 34 1.01 42.18 -32.70
C GLN A 34 -0.16 41.27 -32.34
N GLN A 35 -1.07 41.01 -33.28
CA GLN A 35 -2.19 40.10 -33.08
C GLN A 35 -1.72 38.66 -32.87
N LEU A 36 -0.77 38.19 -33.69
CA LEU A 36 -0.19 36.85 -33.54
C LEU A 36 0.55 36.69 -32.20
N GLN A 37 1.26 37.74 -31.76
CA GLN A 37 1.93 37.74 -30.45
C GLN A 37 0.92 37.62 -29.31
N ALA A 38 -0.20 38.36 -29.39
CA ALA A 38 -1.27 38.29 -28.38
C ALA A 38 -1.94 36.91 -28.35
N GLU A 39 -2.14 36.26 -29.51
CA GLU A 39 -2.64 34.88 -29.58
C GLU A 39 -1.66 33.87 -29.00
N LEU A 40 -0.36 34.02 -29.28
CA LEU A 40 0.68 33.16 -28.69
C LEU A 40 0.75 33.30 -27.16
N ASP A 41 0.67 34.51 -26.64
CA ASP A 41 0.68 34.75 -25.20
C ASP A 41 -0.58 34.17 -24.52
N LYS A 42 -1.75 34.31 -25.18
CA LYS A 42 -2.99 33.69 -24.73
C LYS A 42 -2.87 32.16 -24.72
N LEU A 43 -2.36 31.57 -25.80
CA LEU A 43 -2.18 30.13 -25.92
C LEU A 43 -1.20 29.60 -24.86
N HIS A 44 -0.09 30.28 -24.64
CA HIS A 44 0.86 29.93 -23.58
C HIS A 44 0.21 29.95 -22.20
N LYS A 45 -0.62 30.96 -21.91
CA LYS A 45 -1.36 31.03 -20.65
C LYS A 45 -2.35 29.87 -20.51
N GLU A 46 -3.12 29.56 -21.55
CA GLU A 46 -4.03 28.41 -21.55
C GLU A 46 -3.29 27.08 -21.37
N VAL A 47 -2.19 26.85 -22.09
CA VAL A 47 -1.35 25.65 -21.97
C VAL A 47 -0.75 25.54 -20.57
N SER A 48 -0.25 26.64 -19.99
CA SER A 48 0.29 26.65 -18.62
C SER A 48 -0.77 26.30 -17.59
N SER A 49 -1.99 26.84 -17.74
CA SER A 49 -3.13 26.58 -16.85
C SER A 49 -3.55 25.12 -16.92
N VAL A 50 -3.70 24.58 -18.14
CA VAL A 50 -4.03 23.17 -18.37
C VAL A 50 -2.94 22.26 -17.83
N ARG A 51 -1.67 22.59 -18.03
CA ARG A 51 -0.53 21.82 -17.50
C ARG A 51 -0.56 21.75 -15.98
N THR A 52 -0.75 22.87 -15.29
CA THR A 52 -0.82 22.93 -13.82
C THR A 52 -2.02 22.13 -13.30
N ALA A 53 -3.22 22.36 -13.85
CA ALA A 53 -4.42 21.64 -13.45
C ALA A 53 -4.29 20.11 -13.68
N ASN A 54 -3.66 19.70 -14.78
CA ASN A 54 -3.40 18.29 -15.04
C ASN A 54 -2.37 17.72 -14.05
N SER A 55 -1.30 18.46 -13.73
CA SER A 55 -0.30 18.02 -12.75
C SER A 55 -0.87 17.84 -11.34
N GLU A 56 -1.75 18.76 -10.89
CA GLU A 56 -2.44 18.65 -9.60
C GLU A 56 -3.41 17.46 -9.58
N ARG A 57 -4.14 17.25 -10.68
CA ARG A 57 -5.06 16.10 -10.81
C ARG A 57 -4.29 14.79 -10.77
N VAL A 58 -3.17 14.69 -11.49
CA VAL A 58 -2.30 13.51 -11.47
C VAL A 58 -1.73 13.30 -10.06
N ALA A 59 -1.20 14.33 -9.41
CA ALA A 59 -0.69 14.23 -8.05
C ALA A 59 -1.77 13.74 -7.09
N LYS A 60 -2.98 14.33 -7.14
CA LYS A 60 -4.12 13.91 -6.31
C LYS A 60 -4.52 12.45 -6.55
N LEU A 61 -4.55 12.01 -7.82
CA LEU A 61 -4.84 10.63 -8.17
C LEU A 61 -3.74 9.67 -7.68
N VAL A 62 -2.48 10.08 -7.76
CA VAL A 62 -1.35 9.30 -7.21
C VAL A 62 -1.47 9.20 -5.70
N PHE A 63 -1.69 10.31 -4.98
CA PHE A 63 -1.88 10.30 -3.53
C PHE A 63 -3.09 9.47 -3.11
N GLN A 64 -4.22 9.57 -3.82
CA GLN A 64 -5.39 8.72 -3.56
C GLN A 64 -5.06 7.23 -3.78
N ARG A 65 -4.35 6.89 -4.85
CA ARG A 65 -3.92 5.49 -5.11
C ARG A 65 -2.88 4.97 -4.11
N LEU A 66 -2.05 5.83 -3.54
CA LEU A 66 -1.12 5.46 -2.48
C LEU A 66 -1.83 5.24 -1.14
N ASN A 67 -2.93 5.97 -0.89
CA ASN A 67 -3.74 5.84 0.33
C ASN A 67 -4.79 4.71 0.24
N GLU A 68 -5.25 4.35 -0.95
CA GLU A 68 -5.96 3.10 -1.17
C GLU A 68 -4.98 1.96 -0.96
N ASP A 69 -5.06 1.32 0.21
CA ASP A 69 -4.32 0.11 0.58
C ASP A 69 -4.09 -0.74 -0.69
N PHE A 70 -2.84 -0.94 -1.11
CA PHE A 70 -2.45 -1.39 -2.48
C PHE A 70 -3.22 -2.63 -2.98
N VAL A 71 -3.81 -3.38 -2.06
CA VAL A 71 -4.71 -4.51 -2.29
C VAL A 71 -6.17 -4.02 -2.25
N ARG A 72 -6.79 -3.88 -3.43
CA ARG A 72 -8.21 -3.50 -3.59
C ARG A 72 -9.19 -4.65 -3.24
N LYS A 73 -8.96 -5.35 -2.12
CA LYS A 73 -9.78 -6.46 -1.62
C LYS A 73 -10.06 -6.26 -0.12
N PRO A 74 -11.28 -6.56 0.38
CA PRO A 74 -11.59 -6.49 1.81
C PRO A 74 -10.64 -7.36 2.63
N ASP A 75 -10.16 -6.83 3.76
CA ASP A 75 -9.29 -7.53 4.69
C ASP A 75 -10.11 -8.05 5.88
N TYR A 76 -10.41 -9.34 5.89
CA TYR A 76 -11.11 -10.03 6.98
C TYR A 76 -10.19 -10.47 8.11
N ALA A 77 -8.87 -10.31 7.98
CA ALA A 77 -7.91 -10.54 9.05
C ALA A 77 -7.61 -9.27 9.85
N LEU A 78 -8.14 -8.10 9.45
CA LEU A 78 -7.88 -6.84 10.14
C LEU A 78 -8.52 -6.82 11.55
N SER A 79 -7.76 -6.44 12.57
CA SER A 79 -8.26 -6.45 13.95
C SER A 79 -9.46 -5.53 14.16
N SER A 80 -9.46 -4.35 13.52
CA SER A 80 -10.54 -3.37 13.64
C SER A 80 -11.88 -3.81 13.01
N VAL A 81 -11.89 -4.87 12.18
CA VAL A 81 -13.12 -5.48 11.67
C VAL A 81 -13.59 -6.67 12.50
N GLY A 82 -12.91 -6.99 13.61
CA GLY A 82 -13.25 -8.07 14.54
C GLY A 82 -12.43 -9.35 14.39
N ALA A 83 -11.36 -9.33 13.60
CA ALA A 83 -10.44 -10.46 13.56
C ALA A 83 -9.59 -10.55 14.84
N SER A 84 -9.22 -11.76 15.24
CA SER A 84 -8.41 -12.00 16.44
C SER A 84 -7.49 -13.21 16.26
N ILE A 85 -6.47 -13.33 17.10
CA ILE A 85 -5.55 -14.48 17.08
C ILE A 85 -6.08 -15.56 18.03
N ASP A 86 -6.04 -16.81 17.56
CA ASP A 86 -6.22 -17.99 18.40
C ASP A 86 -4.89 -18.37 19.06
N LEU A 87 -4.67 -17.86 20.28
CA LEU A 87 -3.39 -17.98 20.99
C LEU A 87 -3.02 -19.44 21.32
N GLU A 88 -4.00 -20.30 21.59
CA GLU A 88 -3.75 -21.70 21.96
C GLU A 88 -3.17 -22.53 20.82
N LYS A 89 -3.47 -22.12 19.58
CA LYS A 89 -3.02 -22.79 18.35
C LYS A 89 -1.89 -22.08 17.63
N THR A 90 -1.56 -20.87 18.05
CA THR A 90 -0.49 -20.07 17.49
C THR A 90 0.83 -20.43 18.17
N SER A 91 1.93 -20.43 17.41
CA SER A 91 3.26 -20.66 17.96
C SER A 91 3.58 -19.68 19.08
N ARG A 92 4.46 -20.08 20.00
CA ARG A 92 4.91 -19.21 21.09
C ARG A 92 5.71 -18.04 20.54
N ASP A 93 5.57 -16.91 21.21
CA ASP A 93 6.35 -15.72 20.94
C ASP A 93 7.84 -16.01 21.15
N TYR A 94 8.69 -15.41 20.32
CA TYR A 94 10.13 -15.50 20.47
C TYR A 94 10.59 -14.80 21.75
N GLU A 95 11.19 -15.54 22.67
CA GLU A 95 11.82 -14.99 23.87
C GLU A 95 13.33 -14.91 23.63
N ASP A 96 13.89 -13.70 23.57
CA ASP A 96 15.34 -13.55 23.47
C ASP A 96 15.98 -13.79 24.85
N ALA A 97 16.47 -15.02 25.06
CA ALA A 97 17.17 -15.40 26.28
C ALA A 97 18.41 -14.55 26.59
N ASN A 98 18.96 -13.83 25.59
CA ASN A 98 20.13 -12.95 25.74
C ASN A 98 19.79 -11.46 25.92
N SER A 99 18.53 -11.04 25.76
CA SER A 99 18.13 -9.62 25.97
C SER A 99 17.80 -9.28 27.41
N ALA A 100 17.97 -10.23 28.35
CA ALA A 100 17.97 -9.95 29.78
C ALA A 100 19.23 -9.15 30.16
N TYR A 101 19.27 -7.88 29.75
CA TYR A 101 20.22 -6.90 30.27
C TYR A 101 19.94 -6.71 31.76
N PHE A 102 20.66 -7.45 32.61
CA PHE A 102 20.70 -7.30 34.06
C PHE A 102 21.28 -5.93 34.43
N TRP A 103 20.42 -4.92 34.51
CA TRP A 103 20.69 -3.69 35.27
C TRP A 103 19.81 -3.72 36.52
N ASN A 104 20.41 -3.89 37.70
CA ASN A 104 19.80 -3.68 39.02
C ASN A 104 18.27 -3.91 39.09
N HIS A 105 17.86 -5.18 39.17
CA HIS A 105 16.51 -5.61 39.55
C HIS A 105 15.31 -5.23 38.65
N PHE A 106 15.51 -4.68 37.45
CA PHE A 106 14.41 -4.48 36.50
C PHE A 106 14.75 -5.06 35.13
N SER A 107 13.96 -6.03 34.68
CA SER A 107 14.01 -6.57 33.32
C SER A 107 13.27 -5.60 32.40
N PHE A 108 13.98 -4.92 31.49
CA PHE A 108 13.34 -4.05 30.51
C PHE A 108 13.47 -4.64 29.10
N TRP A 109 12.29 -4.92 28.54
CA TRP A 109 11.93 -4.92 27.12
C TRP A 109 12.26 -6.21 26.37
N ASN A 110 11.35 -7.19 26.50
CA ASN A 110 11.13 -8.18 25.46
C ASN A 110 10.82 -7.42 24.15
N TYR A 111 11.66 -7.58 23.14
CA TYR A 111 11.42 -7.09 21.78
C TYR A 111 10.24 -7.82 21.10
N ALA A 112 9.72 -8.88 21.74
CA ALA A 112 8.62 -9.70 21.26
C ALA A 112 7.32 -8.91 21.24
N ARG A 113 6.84 -8.59 20.02
CA ARG A 113 5.46 -8.11 19.84
C ARG A 113 4.51 -9.29 19.90
N PRO A 114 3.30 -9.11 20.46
CA PRO A 114 2.31 -10.17 20.48
C PRO A 114 1.86 -10.51 19.04
N PRO A 115 1.31 -11.72 18.81
CA PRO A 115 0.83 -12.15 17.50
C PRO A 115 -0.22 -11.22 16.89
N THR A 116 -0.95 -10.46 17.72
CA THR A 116 -2.00 -9.54 17.27
C THR A 116 -1.50 -8.43 16.35
N VAL A 117 -0.20 -8.09 16.41
CA VAL A 117 0.40 -7.05 15.55
C VAL A 117 0.26 -7.38 14.07
N ILE A 118 0.16 -8.66 13.69
CA ILE A 118 0.01 -9.06 12.28
C ILE A 118 -1.33 -8.69 11.66
N LEU A 119 -2.30 -8.35 12.51
CA LEU A 119 -3.66 -7.94 12.13
C LEU A 119 -3.81 -6.41 12.11
N GLU A 120 -2.75 -5.67 12.44
CA GLU A 120 -2.74 -4.21 12.46
C GLU A 120 -2.24 -3.66 11.10
N PRO A 121 -2.66 -2.44 10.72
CA PRO A 121 -2.25 -1.87 9.44
C PRO A 121 -0.78 -1.40 9.39
N ASP A 122 -0.17 -1.21 10.56
CA ASP A 122 1.12 -0.55 10.73
C ASP A 122 2.31 -1.48 10.45
N VAL A 123 2.97 -1.28 9.30
CA VAL A 123 4.13 -2.06 8.87
C VAL A 123 5.38 -1.19 8.80
N PHE A 124 6.11 -1.11 9.92
CA PHE A 124 7.41 -0.44 10.02
C PHE A 124 8.44 -1.34 10.70
N PRO A 125 9.74 -1.22 10.38
CA PRO A 125 10.78 -2.10 10.91
C PRO A 125 10.72 -2.27 12.44
N GLY A 126 10.61 -3.51 12.90
CA GLY A 126 10.50 -3.86 14.33
C GLY A 126 9.07 -3.99 14.86
N ASN A 127 8.04 -3.69 14.05
CA ASN A 127 6.64 -3.97 14.38
C ASN A 127 6.16 -5.28 13.75
N CYS A 128 6.72 -6.40 14.20
CA CYS A 128 6.39 -7.73 13.70
C CYS A 128 6.31 -8.74 14.82
N TRP A 129 5.47 -9.76 14.64
CA TRP A 129 5.42 -10.90 15.54
C TRP A 129 6.55 -11.86 15.18
N ALA A 130 7.40 -12.16 16.17
CA ALA A 130 8.51 -13.08 16.02
C ALA A 130 8.20 -14.41 16.73
N PHE A 131 8.51 -15.52 16.07
CA PHE A 131 8.51 -16.86 16.67
C PHE A 131 9.88 -17.52 16.51
N GLU A 132 10.19 -18.46 17.40
CA GLU A 132 11.47 -19.15 17.42
C GLU A 132 11.69 -20.05 16.19
N GLY A 133 12.91 -20.01 15.64
CA GLY A 133 13.31 -20.80 14.48
C GLY A 133 12.74 -20.31 13.15
N ASP A 134 12.67 -21.22 12.17
CA ASP A 134 12.22 -20.98 10.81
C ASP A 134 10.82 -21.56 10.51
N GLN A 135 10.26 -22.30 11.46
CA GLN A 135 8.97 -22.98 11.35
C GLN A 135 8.04 -22.56 12.49
N GLY A 136 6.81 -22.23 12.13
CA GLY A 136 5.81 -21.77 13.09
C GLY A 136 4.44 -21.69 12.44
N GLN A 137 3.42 -21.40 13.24
CA GLN A 137 2.06 -21.26 12.73
C GLN A 137 1.30 -20.16 13.48
N VAL A 138 0.36 -19.55 12.78
CA VAL A 138 -0.60 -18.63 13.36
C VAL A 138 -1.99 -18.97 12.90
N VAL A 139 -2.95 -18.92 13.84
CA VAL A 139 -4.35 -19.15 13.57
C VAL A 139 -5.11 -17.85 13.82
N ILE A 140 -5.78 -17.36 12.78
CA ILE A 140 -6.53 -16.12 12.79
C ILE A 140 -8.02 -16.47 12.77
N ARG A 141 -8.76 -15.99 13.78
CA ARG A 141 -10.22 -16.02 13.84
C ARG A 141 -10.75 -14.84 13.03
N LEU A 142 -11.57 -15.13 12.03
CA LEU A 142 -12.18 -14.14 11.15
C LEU A 142 -13.47 -13.60 11.80
N PRO A 143 -13.97 -12.40 11.44
CA PRO A 143 -15.18 -11.80 12.02
C PRO A 143 -16.50 -12.51 11.61
N GLY A 144 -16.40 -13.68 11.00
CA GLY A 144 -17.49 -14.51 10.52
C GLY A 144 -16.94 -15.60 9.59
N ARG A 145 -17.83 -16.39 9.00
CA ARG A 145 -17.45 -17.37 7.98
C ARG A 145 -17.14 -16.68 6.66
N VAL A 146 -15.94 -16.92 6.13
CA VAL A 146 -15.46 -16.31 4.89
C VAL A 146 -15.03 -17.39 3.90
N GLN A 147 -15.54 -17.32 2.68
CA GLN A 147 -15.03 -18.08 1.54
C GLN A 147 -13.71 -17.44 1.10
N LEU A 148 -12.60 -17.97 1.61
CA LEU A 148 -11.27 -17.44 1.37
C LEU A 148 -10.88 -17.63 -0.11
N THR A 149 -10.47 -16.52 -0.74
CA THR A 149 -10.01 -16.49 -2.14
C THR A 149 -8.52 -16.19 -2.23
N ASP A 150 -8.02 -15.33 -1.34
CA ASP A 150 -6.62 -14.90 -1.38
C ASP A 150 -6.08 -14.60 0.02
N ILE A 151 -4.78 -14.80 0.20
CA ILE A 151 -4.02 -14.30 1.35
C ILE A 151 -3.01 -13.28 0.85
N THR A 152 -2.86 -12.17 1.56
CA THR A 152 -1.75 -11.24 1.32
C THR A 152 -0.79 -11.27 2.50
N LEU A 153 0.50 -11.41 2.20
CA LEU A 153 1.58 -11.16 3.15
C LEU A 153 2.27 -9.86 2.79
N GLN A 154 2.61 -9.08 3.82
CA GLN A 154 3.38 -7.86 3.69
C GLN A 154 4.60 -7.92 4.61
N HIS A 155 5.76 -7.54 4.10
CA HIS A 155 7.02 -7.44 4.83
C HIS A 155 7.80 -6.21 4.35
N PRO A 156 8.45 -5.43 5.24
CA PRO A 156 9.28 -4.30 4.84
C PRO A 156 10.39 -4.72 3.86
N PRO A 157 10.79 -3.83 2.93
CA PRO A 157 11.82 -4.15 1.95
C PRO A 157 13.18 -4.35 2.64
N PRO A 158 14.09 -5.13 2.04
CA PRO A 158 15.44 -5.34 2.59
C PRO A 158 16.21 -4.03 2.84
N SER A 159 15.92 -2.98 2.07
CA SER A 159 16.59 -1.67 2.16
C SER A 159 16.34 -0.90 3.46
N VAL A 160 15.27 -1.21 4.19
CA VAL A 160 14.96 -0.55 5.48
C VAL A 160 15.29 -1.42 6.69
N ALA A 161 15.85 -2.61 6.47
CA ALA A 161 16.23 -3.52 7.54
C ALA A 161 17.57 -3.11 8.16
N HIS A 162 17.57 -2.81 9.47
CA HIS A 162 18.78 -2.46 10.24
C HIS A 162 19.85 -3.57 10.25
N SER A 163 19.45 -4.83 10.05
CA SER A 163 20.31 -6.02 10.05
C SER A 163 20.95 -6.34 8.69
N GLY A 164 20.81 -5.46 7.69
CA GLY A 164 21.42 -5.64 6.37
C GLY A 164 20.73 -6.69 5.48
N GLY A 165 19.46 -6.99 5.73
CA GLY A 165 18.63 -7.82 4.84
C GLY A 165 17.35 -8.35 5.49
N ALA A 166 16.44 -8.89 4.67
CA ALA A 166 15.16 -9.47 5.12
C ALA A 166 15.26 -10.97 5.44
N LYS A 167 16.37 -11.43 6.05
CA LYS A 167 16.61 -12.86 6.33
C LYS A 167 15.56 -13.49 7.25
N SER A 168 14.97 -12.69 8.15
CA SER A 168 13.93 -13.12 9.09
C SER A 168 12.54 -13.20 8.46
N ALA A 169 12.37 -12.76 7.21
CA ALA A 169 11.09 -12.83 6.54
C ALA A 169 10.65 -14.29 6.32
N PRO A 170 9.34 -14.58 6.34
CA PRO A 170 8.84 -15.89 5.95
C PRO A 170 9.19 -16.16 4.48
N ARG A 171 9.55 -17.41 4.16
CA ARG A 171 9.85 -17.86 2.80
C ARG A 171 8.74 -18.77 2.30
N SER A 172 8.79 -20.06 2.60
CA SER A 172 7.75 -21.00 2.19
C SER A 172 6.70 -21.13 3.28
N PHE A 173 5.43 -21.12 2.90
CA PHE A 173 4.31 -21.26 3.83
C PHE A 173 3.12 -21.98 3.20
N GLN A 174 2.23 -22.46 4.04
CA GLN A 174 0.98 -23.13 3.69
C GLN A 174 -0.19 -22.42 4.34
N VAL A 175 -1.35 -22.50 3.70
CA VAL A 175 -2.60 -21.91 4.20
C VAL A 175 -3.64 -23.01 4.34
N TYR A 176 -4.36 -22.99 5.46
CA TYR A 176 -5.45 -23.91 5.75
C TYR A 176 -6.68 -23.16 6.23
N GLY A 177 -7.86 -23.61 5.82
CA GLY A 177 -9.14 -23.21 6.40
C GLY A 177 -9.49 -24.13 7.56
N LEU A 178 -9.90 -23.57 8.69
CA LEU A 178 -10.27 -24.34 9.88
C LEU A 178 -11.76 -24.18 10.15
N GLN A 179 -12.43 -25.29 10.45
CA GLN A 179 -13.82 -25.29 10.90
C GLN A 179 -13.94 -25.00 12.41
N VAL A 180 -15.18 -24.87 12.89
CA VAL A 180 -15.49 -24.53 14.29
C VAL A 180 -14.99 -25.60 15.27
N ASP A 181 -14.95 -26.86 14.84
CA ASP A 181 -14.47 -28.00 15.63
C ASP A 181 -12.97 -27.99 15.86
N ASP A 182 -12.24 -27.09 15.19
CA ASP A 182 -10.80 -26.91 15.34
C ASP A 182 -9.94 -28.12 14.92
N GLU A 183 -10.52 -29.27 14.58
CA GLU A 183 -9.84 -30.47 14.10
C GLU A 183 -9.87 -30.58 12.58
N THR A 184 -10.94 -30.08 11.94
CA THR A 184 -11.08 -30.17 10.49
C THR A 184 -10.30 -29.06 9.79
N GLU A 185 -9.11 -29.41 9.29
CA GLU A 185 -8.26 -28.54 8.48
C GLU A 185 -8.38 -28.84 6.98
N VAL A 186 -8.67 -27.81 6.19
CA VAL A 186 -8.73 -27.90 4.72
C VAL A 186 -7.52 -27.18 4.13
N PHE A 187 -6.70 -27.88 3.37
CA PHE A 187 -5.54 -27.29 2.68
C PHE A 187 -6.00 -26.34 1.56
N LEU A 188 -5.54 -25.09 1.62
CA LEU A 188 -5.89 -24.03 0.66
C LEU A 188 -4.71 -23.62 -0.24
N GLY A 189 -3.53 -24.20 -0.04
CA GLY A 189 -2.39 -23.99 -0.92
C GLY A 189 -1.06 -23.85 -0.21
N LYS A 190 0.01 -23.92 -1.01
CA LYS A 190 1.41 -23.74 -0.59
C LYS A 190 2.05 -22.69 -1.47
N PHE A 191 2.72 -21.73 -0.85
CA PHE A 191 3.25 -20.55 -1.51
C PHE A 191 4.66 -20.23 -1.05
N THR A 192 5.31 -19.31 -1.75
CA THR A 192 6.62 -18.77 -1.38
C THR A 192 6.58 -17.24 -1.47
N PHE A 193 6.90 -16.57 -0.37
CA PHE A 193 7.05 -15.13 -0.31
C PHE A 193 8.47 -14.72 -0.69
N ASP A 194 8.58 -13.81 -1.67
CA ASP A 194 9.86 -13.38 -2.25
C ASP A 194 10.23 -11.94 -1.85
N VAL A 195 11.14 -11.79 -0.88
CA VAL A 195 11.54 -10.47 -0.34
C VAL A 195 12.12 -9.52 -1.38
N GLU A 196 12.65 -10.01 -2.50
CA GLU A 196 13.24 -9.18 -3.56
C GLU A 196 12.20 -8.72 -4.59
N LYS A 197 11.06 -9.43 -4.69
CA LYS A 197 10.05 -9.17 -5.72
C LYS A 197 9.13 -8.00 -5.37
N SER A 198 8.58 -7.98 -4.16
CA SER A 198 7.62 -6.97 -3.71
C SER A 198 7.43 -7.05 -2.20
N GLU A 199 7.25 -5.89 -1.55
CA GLU A 199 6.92 -5.78 -0.13
C GLU A 199 5.56 -6.40 0.21
N ILE A 200 4.60 -6.29 -0.71
CA ILE A 200 3.22 -6.80 -0.58
C ILE A 200 3.00 -7.86 -1.66
N GLN A 201 2.60 -9.07 -1.25
CA GLN A 201 2.35 -10.18 -2.17
C GLN A 201 1.03 -10.88 -1.84
N THR A 202 0.15 -10.95 -2.82
CA THR A 202 -1.14 -11.64 -2.74
C THR A 202 -1.04 -13.00 -3.43
N PHE A 203 -1.53 -14.03 -2.74
CA PHE A 203 -1.50 -15.43 -3.12
C PHE A 203 -2.92 -15.95 -3.28
N HIS A 204 -3.23 -16.50 -4.45
CA HIS A 204 -4.55 -17.04 -4.75
C HIS A 204 -4.70 -18.45 -4.20
N LEU A 205 -5.76 -18.68 -3.42
CA LEU A 205 -6.00 -19.93 -2.71
C LEU A 205 -6.73 -20.97 -3.57
N GLN A 206 -6.49 -22.24 -3.29
CA GLN A 206 -7.19 -23.39 -3.86
C GLN A 206 -8.36 -23.77 -2.95
N ASN A 207 -9.53 -23.19 -3.19
CA ASN A 207 -10.76 -23.42 -2.43
C ASN A 207 -11.88 -23.88 -3.36
N ASP A 208 -11.74 -25.09 -3.90
CA ASP A 208 -12.71 -25.69 -4.83
C ASP A 208 -13.11 -27.11 -4.33
N PRO A 209 -14.39 -27.34 -3.95
CA PRO A 209 -15.51 -26.40 -3.98
C PRO A 209 -15.40 -25.27 -2.93
N PRO A 210 -15.93 -24.06 -3.21
CA PRO A 210 -15.85 -22.91 -2.30
C PRO A 210 -16.46 -23.21 -0.93
N THR A 211 -15.59 -23.29 0.08
CA THR A 211 -15.98 -23.51 1.47
C THR A 211 -15.70 -22.27 2.30
N ALA A 212 -16.61 -21.94 3.23
CA ALA A 212 -16.48 -20.80 4.12
C ALA A 212 -15.92 -21.23 5.48
N PHE A 213 -14.86 -20.55 5.92
CA PHE A 213 -14.15 -20.88 7.16
C PHE A 213 -14.29 -19.74 8.19
N PRO A 214 -14.55 -20.04 9.47
CA PRO A 214 -14.46 -19.06 10.55
C PRO A 214 -13.02 -18.73 10.96
N LYS A 215 -12.06 -19.60 10.63
CA LYS A 215 -10.65 -19.47 11.00
C LYS A 215 -9.75 -19.80 9.81
N VAL A 216 -8.59 -19.15 9.76
CA VAL A 216 -7.52 -19.45 8.81
C VAL A 216 -6.22 -19.72 9.57
N LYS A 217 -5.53 -20.80 9.20
CA LYS A 217 -4.20 -21.12 9.70
C LYS A 217 -3.17 -20.84 8.62
N ILE A 218 -2.12 -20.11 8.99
CA ILE A 218 -0.94 -19.90 8.17
C ILE A 218 0.21 -20.63 8.84
N GLN A 219 0.77 -21.59 8.13
CA GLN A 219 1.89 -22.40 8.60
C GLN A 219 3.16 -22.03 7.83
N ILE A 220 4.10 -21.41 8.52
CA ILE A 220 5.41 -21.06 7.98
C ILE A 220 6.30 -22.30 8.04
N LEU A 221 6.92 -22.64 6.90
CA LEU A 221 7.76 -23.81 6.72
C LEU A 221 9.26 -23.49 6.70
N SER A 222 9.62 -22.24 6.40
CA SER A 222 11.01 -21.77 6.36
C SER A 222 11.04 -20.23 6.30
N ASN A 223 12.21 -19.67 6.60
CA ASN A 223 12.53 -18.26 6.43
C ASN A 223 13.65 -18.05 5.39
N TRP A 224 14.14 -16.82 5.26
CA TRP A 224 15.23 -16.44 4.34
C TRP A 224 16.63 -16.59 4.94
N GLY A 225 16.80 -17.47 5.94
CA GLY A 225 18.09 -17.86 6.51
C GLY A 225 18.45 -17.15 7.81
N HIS A 226 17.47 -16.65 8.56
CA HIS A 226 17.72 -16.13 9.91
C HIS A 226 17.79 -17.30 10.92
N PRO A 227 18.86 -17.40 11.73
CA PRO A 227 19.16 -18.62 12.50
C PRO A 227 18.31 -18.81 13.76
N HIS A 228 17.69 -17.75 14.28
CA HIS A 228 17.06 -17.80 15.61
C HIS A 228 15.54 -17.60 15.62
N PHE A 229 15.01 -16.87 14.63
CA PHE A 229 13.60 -16.48 14.62
C PHE A 229 13.15 -16.10 13.22
N THR A 230 11.84 -16.07 13.05
CA THR A 230 11.15 -15.57 11.86
C THR A 230 10.17 -14.49 12.29
N CYS A 231 10.12 -13.38 11.54
CA CYS A 231 9.26 -12.24 11.85
C CYS A 231 8.16 -12.08 10.79
N LEU A 232 6.91 -12.16 11.23
CA LEU A 232 5.74 -11.96 10.42
C LEU A 232 5.17 -10.56 10.69
N TYR A 233 5.08 -9.74 9.65
CA TYR A 233 4.68 -8.33 9.77
C TYR A 233 3.17 -8.13 9.66
N ARG A 234 2.57 -8.35 8.48
CA ARG A 234 1.12 -8.21 8.30
C ARG A 234 0.57 -9.30 7.41
N VAL A 235 -0.57 -9.84 7.83
CA VAL A 235 -1.35 -10.84 7.13
C VAL A 235 -2.71 -10.25 6.80
N ARG A 236 -3.17 -10.44 5.57
CA ARG A 236 -4.53 -10.08 5.15
C ARG A 236 -5.24 -11.30 4.58
N ALA A 237 -6.51 -11.45 4.93
CA ALA A 237 -7.36 -12.52 4.40
C ALA A 237 -8.48 -11.93 3.55
N HIS A 238 -8.61 -12.40 2.31
CA HIS A 238 -9.56 -11.89 1.33
C HIS A 238 -10.55 -12.98 0.91
N GLY A 239 -11.77 -12.57 0.60
CA GLY A 239 -12.82 -13.50 0.21
C GLY A 239 -14.20 -12.87 0.15
N MET A 240 -15.23 -13.72 0.27
CA MET A 240 -16.62 -13.30 0.42
C MET A 240 -17.18 -13.86 1.72
N ARG A 241 -17.81 -13.00 2.52
CA ARG A 241 -18.51 -13.44 3.74
C ARG A 241 -19.74 -14.27 3.34
N SER A 242 -19.92 -15.44 3.94
CA SER A 242 -21.17 -16.19 3.80
C SER A 242 -22.22 -15.57 4.72
N SER A 243 -23.35 -15.13 4.17
CA SER A 243 -24.47 -14.61 4.93
C SER A 243 -25.32 -15.74 5.50
N GLU A 244 -24.87 -16.37 6.59
CA GLU A 244 -25.70 -17.29 7.36
C GLU A 244 -25.56 -16.97 8.85
N GLU A 245 -26.53 -16.16 9.34
CA GLU A 245 -27.14 -16.18 10.68
C GLU A 245 -28.10 -14.98 10.80
N ALA A 246 -29.28 -15.13 10.21
CA ALA A 246 -30.50 -14.38 10.55
C ALA A 246 -31.59 -15.43 10.80
N GLY A 247 -31.53 -16.08 11.95
CA GLY A 247 -32.38 -17.23 12.24
C GLY A 247 -32.34 -17.62 13.70
N ASP A 248 -32.61 -16.68 14.61
CA ASP A 248 -33.24 -17.05 15.88
C ASP A 248 -33.97 -15.86 16.51
N SER A 249 -35.25 -15.69 16.16
CA SER A 249 -36.21 -14.82 16.86
C SER A 249 -37.62 -15.13 16.38
N ALA A 250 -38.18 -16.25 16.82
CA ALA A 250 -39.62 -16.39 17.03
C ALA A 250 -39.86 -17.46 18.09
N THR A 251 -39.90 -16.98 19.33
CA THR A 251 -40.42 -17.65 20.52
C THR A 251 -41.70 -18.44 20.24
N GLY A 252 -41.62 -19.77 20.35
CA GLY A 252 -42.79 -20.61 20.63
C GLY A 252 -43.16 -20.47 22.10
N GLY A 253 -44.32 -19.87 22.39
CA GLY A 253 -44.88 -19.81 23.74
C GLY A 253 -45.41 -21.19 24.19
N PRO A 254 -45.38 -21.52 25.49
CA PRO A 254 -45.91 -22.78 25.99
C PRO A 254 -47.45 -22.76 26.13
N ASN A 255 -48.03 -23.96 26.04
CA ASN A 255 -49.45 -24.32 26.21
C ASN A 255 -50.14 -23.65 27.40
#